data_AF-A0A6N3DLR6-F1
#
_entry.id   AF-A0A6N3DLR6-F1
#
_cell.length_a   1.000
_cell.length_b   1.000
_cell.length_c   1.000
_cell.angle_alpha   90.00
_cell.angle_beta   90.00
_cell.angle_gamma   90.00
#
_symmetry.space_group_name_H-M   'P 1'
#
loop_
_entity.id
_entity.type
_entity.pdbx_description
1 polymer ?
#
loop_
_entity_poly.entity_id
_entity_poly.type
_entity_poly.pdbx_seq_one_letter_code
_entity_poly.pdbx_strand_id
1 'polypeptide(L)'
;MDPLVVIIQGQQFKLKNLNNLVASIFGKSYFDLSQEERLKVRYEKAHAISQFHKYLPIVNTEQGTYGDNFDIVKKDYDFENAFIIDDDYSYILSLCKINSFMLLEVRNSNIFTGLIDKSEIKDDLVVINHFAKEILDELYN
;
A
#
# COMPACT_ATOMS: atom_id res chain seq x y z
N MET A 1 14.41 5.44 17.30
CA MET A 1 14.46 4.23 16.45
C MET A 1 13.73 4.57 15.16
N ASP A 2 14.20 4.07 14.02
CA ASP A 2 13.44 4.24 12.78
C ASP A 2 12.16 3.38 12.87
N PRO A 3 10.96 3.95 12.70
CA PRO A 3 9.70 3.28 12.96
C PRO A 3 9.34 2.20 11.94
N LEU A 4 9.89 2.26 10.71
CA LEU A 4 9.55 1.32 9.64
C LEU A 4 10.78 0.54 9.19
N VAL A 5 10.57 -0.75 8.90
CA VAL A 5 11.56 -1.63 8.28
C VAL A 5 10.92 -2.30 7.07
N VAL A 6 11.56 -2.20 5.92
CA VAL A 6 11.12 -2.85 4.68
C VAL A 6 12.10 -3.98 4.36
N ILE A 7 11.58 -5.16 4.03
CA ILE A 7 12.37 -6.29 3.57
C ILE A 7 12.00 -6.63 2.12
N ILE A 8 12.99 -6.55 1.23
CA ILE A 8 12.87 -6.89 -0.19
C ILE A 8 14.03 -7.84 -0.54
N GLN A 9 13.72 -9.04 -1.03
CA GLN A 9 14.73 -10.02 -1.44
C GLN A 9 15.84 -10.26 -0.39
N GLY A 10 15.46 -10.27 0.90
CA GLY A 10 16.37 -10.45 2.03
C GLY A 10 17.18 -9.22 2.44
N GLN A 11 17.11 -8.10 1.70
CA GLN A 11 17.69 -6.82 2.11
C GLN A 11 16.73 -6.03 2.99
N GLN A 12 17.27 -5.38 4.02
CA GLN A 12 16.51 -4.59 4.99
C GLN A 12 16.79 -3.10 4.85
N PHE A 13 15.74 -2.29 4.81
CA PHE A 13 15.81 -0.84 4.75
C PHE A 13 15.05 -0.23 5.93
N LYS A 14 15.70 0.63 6.69
CA LYS A 14 15.08 1.36 7.80
C LYS A 14 14.62 2.73 7.34
N LEU A 15 13.39 3.11 7.66
CA LEU A 15 12.75 4.32 7.17
C LEU A 15 12.11 5.10 8.33
N LYS A 16 12.17 6.43 8.23
CA LYS A 16 11.74 7.32 9.32
C LYS A 16 10.24 7.57 9.37
N ASN A 17 9.54 7.41 8.26
CA ASN A 17 8.12 7.70 8.10
C ASN A 17 7.59 7.15 6.76
N LEU A 18 6.27 7.27 6.58
CA LEU A 18 5.57 6.92 5.33
C LEU A 18 6.17 7.63 4.10
N ASN A 19 6.48 8.92 4.19
CA ASN A 19 7.02 9.66 3.04
C ASN A 19 8.36 9.09 2.56
N ASN A 20 9.22 8.59 3.46
CA ASN A 20 10.44 7.91 3.05
C ASN A 20 10.18 6.58 2.34
N LEU A 21 9.13 5.86 2.73
CA LEU A 21 8.68 4.64 2.06
C LEU A 21 8.08 4.94 0.68
N VAL A 22 7.24 5.95 0.58
CA VAL A 22 6.67 6.39 -0.70
C VAL A 22 7.79 6.85 -1.64
N ALA A 23 8.76 7.61 -1.13
CA ALA A 23 9.93 8.05 -1.90
C ALA A 23 10.80 6.89 -2.41
N SER A 24 10.89 5.78 -1.67
CA SER A 24 11.69 4.62 -2.11
C SER A 24 11.02 3.85 -3.25
N ILE A 25 9.71 3.99 -3.43
CA ILE A 25 8.92 3.31 -4.48
C ILE A 25 8.79 4.20 -5.72
N PHE A 26 8.42 5.48 -5.53
CA PHE A 26 8.11 6.39 -6.63
C PHE A 26 9.21 7.42 -6.93
N GLY A 27 10.22 7.53 -6.06
CA GLY A 27 11.23 8.59 -6.12
C GLY A 27 10.80 9.87 -5.39
N LYS A 28 11.77 10.74 -5.09
CA LYS A 28 11.51 11.98 -4.32
C LYS A 28 10.65 13.00 -5.08
N SER A 29 10.80 13.08 -6.39
CA SER A 29 10.03 14.00 -7.25
C SER A 29 8.54 13.68 -7.31
N TYR A 30 8.13 12.52 -6.80
CA TYR A 30 6.72 12.16 -6.64
C TYR A 30 5.95 13.20 -5.82
N PHE A 31 6.60 13.81 -4.82
CA PHE A 31 5.95 14.80 -3.97
C PHE A 31 5.76 16.16 -4.65
N ASP A 32 6.41 16.39 -5.79
CA ASP A 32 6.26 17.62 -6.57
C ASP A 32 5.05 17.56 -7.51
N LEU A 33 4.44 16.38 -7.68
CA LEU A 33 3.30 16.13 -8.56
C LEU A 33 1.97 16.52 -7.90
N SER A 34 0.99 16.88 -8.74
CA SER A 34 -0.42 17.05 -8.35
C SER A 34 -1.06 15.71 -7.94
N GLN A 35 -2.23 15.76 -7.28
CA GLN A 35 -2.93 14.54 -6.85
C GLN A 35 -3.36 13.65 -8.03
N GLU A 36 -3.77 14.26 -9.14
CA GLU A 36 -4.15 13.52 -10.36
C GLU A 36 -2.93 12.81 -10.98
N GLU A 37 -1.80 13.50 -11.08
CA GLU A 37 -0.55 12.91 -11.57
C GLU A 37 -0.05 11.80 -10.65
N ARG A 38 -0.17 11.99 -9.32
CA ARG A 38 0.17 10.97 -8.33
C ARG A 38 -0.70 9.73 -8.45
N LEU A 39 -2.00 9.90 -8.68
CA LEU A 39 -2.93 8.80 -8.93
C LEU A 39 -2.53 8.03 -10.19
N LYS A 40 -2.20 8.75 -11.27
CA LYS A 40 -1.73 8.13 -12.51
C LYS A 40 -0.43 7.33 -12.29
N VAL A 41 0.54 7.87 -11.56
CA VAL A 41 1.78 7.16 -11.22
C VAL A 41 1.51 5.91 -10.38
N ARG A 42 0.60 6.00 -9.38
CA ARG A 42 0.16 4.83 -8.60
C ARG A 42 -0.47 3.78 -9.51
N TYR A 43 -1.37 4.17 -10.40
CA TYR A 43 -1.96 3.29 -11.40
C TYR A 43 -0.90 2.61 -12.27
N GLU A 44 0.05 3.36 -12.85
CA GLU A 44 1.07 2.79 -13.74
C GLU A 44 1.92 1.71 -13.04
N LYS A 45 2.27 1.95 -11.77
CA LYS A 45 3.01 0.97 -10.96
C LYS A 45 2.15 -0.23 -10.56
N ALA A 46 0.92 0.00 -10.11
CA ALA A 46 -0.04 -1.08 -9.80
C ALA A 46 -0.33 -1.93 -11.04
N HIS A 47 -0.42 -1.30 -12.22
CA HIS A 47 -0.66 -1.97 -13.48
C HIS A 47 0.49 -2.91 -13.83
N ALA A 48 1.73 -2.45 -13.75
CA ALA A 48 2.89 -3.31 -13.93
C ALA A 48 2.87 -4.52 -12.98
N ILE A 49 2.50 -4.33 -11.71
CA ILE A 49 2.39 -5.40 -10.71
C ILE A 49 1.26 -6.37 -11.06
N SER A 50 0.09 -5.87 -11.47
CA SER A 50 -1.08 -6.67 -11.80
C SER A 50 -0.80 -7.71 -12.89
N GLN A 51 0.10 -7.38 -13.84
CA GLN A 51 0.53 -8.29 -14.90
C GLN A 51 1.28 -9.52 -14.36
N PHE A 52 1.97 -9.40 -13.23
CA PHE A 52 2.67 -10.51 -12.57
C PHE A 52 1.77 -11.32 -11.61
N HIS A 53 0.62 -10.76 -11.20
CA HIS A 53 -0.25 -11.32 -10.16
C HIS A 53 -1.59 -11.91 -10.68
N LYS A 54 -1.63 -12.42 -11.92
CA LYS A 54 -2.85 -13.00 -12.54
C LYS A 54 -4.05 -12.05 -12.52
N TYR A 55 -3.89 -10.86 -13.10
CA TYR A 55 -4.96 -9.89 -13.35
C TYR A 55 -5.64 -9.42 -12.06
N LEU A 56 -4.89 -8.64 -11.28
CA LEU A 56 -5.36 -8.00 -10.06
C LEU A 56 -6.10 -6.68 -10.43
N PRO A 57 -7.40 -6.54 -10.14
CA PRO A 57 -8.15 -5.30 -10.44
C PRO A 57 -7.53 -4.10 -9.72
N ILE A 58 -7.25 -3.02 -10.44
CA ILE A 58 -6.71 -1.78 -9.88
C ILE A 58 -7.86 -0.82 -9.67
N VAL A 59 -8.03 -0.34 -8.44
CA VAL A 59 -9.23 0.36 -8.02
C VAL A 59 -8.88 1.69 -7.41
N ASN A 60 -9.57 2.73 -7.87
CA ASN A 60 -9.80 3.93 -7.07
C ASN A 60 -11.25 3.87 -6.57
N THR A 61 -11.47 3.89 -5.27
CA THR A 61 -12.79 3.54 -4.69
C THR A 61 -13.90 4.51 -5.09
N GLU A 62 -13.57 5.79 -5.35
CA GLU A 62 -14.54 6.79 -5.83
C GLU A 62 -14.87 6.65 -7.32
N GLN A 63 -13.92 6.16 -8.13
CA GLN A 63 -14.03 6.13 -9.59
C GLN A 63 -14.39 4.75 -10.15
N GLY A 64 -13.91 3.69 -9.49
CA GLY A 64 -14.09 2.30 -9.86
C GLY A 64 -12.79 1.59 -10.25
N THR A 65 -12.93 0.56 -11.08
CA THR A 65 -11.82 -0.26 -11.60
C THR A 65 -11.25 0.35 -12.87
N TYR A 66 -9.93 0.48 -12.92
CA TYR A 66 -9.20 0.90 -14.12
C TYR A 66 -8.86 -0.26 -15.05
N GLY A 67 -8.98 -0.02 -16.34
CA GLY A 67 -8.48 -0.87 -17.42
C GLY A 67 -7.16 -0.33 -17.99
N ASP A 68 -6.87 -0.72 -19.24
CA ASP A 68 -5.64 -0.35 -19.92
C ASP A 68 -5.64 1.12 -20.35
N ASN A 69 -4.52 1.81 -20.10
CA ASN A 69 -4.34 3.25 -20.37
C ASN A 69 -5.10 4.18 -19.41
N PHE A 70 -5.33 3.75 -18.16
CA PHE A 70 -5.89 4.58 -17.09
C PHE A 70 -7.34 5.04 -17.35
N ASP A 71 -8.12 4.21 -18.04
CA ASP A 71 -9.55 4.39 -18.27
C ASP A 71 -10.38 3.63 -17.22
N ILE A 72 -11.55 4.17 -16.86
CA ILE A 72 -12.47 3.48 -15.95
C ILE A 72 -13.31 2.49 -16.76
N VAL A 73 -13.13 1.19 -16.49
CA VAL A 73 -13.83 0.12 -17.21
C VAL A 73 -15.03 -0.44 -16.45
N LYS A 74 -15.08 -0.22 -15.13
CA LYS A 74 -16.22 -0.63 -14.29
C LYS A 74 -16.32 0.28 -13.07
N LYS A 75 -17.53 0.68 -12.69
CA LYS A 75 -17.73 1.49 -11.46
C LYS A 75 -17.64 0.64 -10.19
N ASP A 76 -18.26 -0.53 -10.19
CA ASP A 76 -18.20 -1.43 -9.03
C ASP A 76 -16.91 -2.27 -9.05
N TYR A 77 -16.42 -2.64 -7.87
CA TYR A 77 -15.20 -3.43 -7.73
C TYR A 77 -15.35 -4.49 -6.63
N ASP A 78 -14.47 -5.48 -6.67
CA ASP A 78 -14.36 -6.51 -5.62
C ASP A 78 -13.23 -6.13 -4.67
N PHE A 79 -13.59 -5.63 -3.49
CA PHE A 79 -12.64 -5.13 -2.49
C PHE A 79 -11.60 -6.19 -2.09
N GLU A 80 -12.05 -7.43 -1.89
CA GLU A 80 -11.24 -8.56 -1.45
C GLU A 80 -10.04 -8.78 -2.39
N ASN A 81 -10.30 -8.71 -3.69
CA ASN A 81 -9.31 -8.96 -4.73
C ASN A 81 -8.74 -7.68 -5.34
N ALA A 82 -9.18 -6.49 -4.92
CA ALA A 82 -8.73 -5.22 -5.49
C ALA A 82 -7.34 -4.80 -4.99
N PHE A 83 -6.61 -4.08 -5.84
CA PHE A 83 -5.46 -3.26 -5.47
C PHE A 83 -5.90 -1.80 -5.40
N ILE A 84 -5.96 -1.23 -4.21
CA ILE A 84 -6.53 0.10 -3.97
C ILE A 84 -5.45 1.18 -4.09
N ILE A 85 -5.71 2.20 -4.91
CA ILE A 85 -4.74 3.25 -5.27
C ILE A 85 -5.18 4.67 -4.91
N ASP A 86 -6.18 4.82 -4.03
CA ASP A 86 -6.74 6.12 -3.64
C ASP A 86 -5.69 7.11 -3.16
N ASP A 87 -4.82 6.66 -2.26
CA ASP A 87 -3.73 7.46 -1.72
C ASP A 87 -2.46 6.63 -1.51
N ASP A 88 -1.43 7.28 -0.98
CA ASP A 88 -0.14 6.66 -0.73
C ASP A 88 -0.23 5.56 0.33
N TYR A 89 -1.12 5.71 1.31
CA TYR A 89 -1.28 4.77 2.42
C TYR A 89 -2.00 3.50 1.98
N SER A 90 -3.15 3.64 1.32
CA SER A 90 -3.93 2.52 0.76
C SER A 90 -3.12 1.73 -0.28
N TYR A 91 -2.29 2.43 -1.06
CA TYR A 91 -1.39 1.82 -2.03
C TYR A 91 -0.33 0.94 -1.37
N ILE A 92 0.31 1.42 -0.30
CA ILE A 92 1.28 0.63 0.46
C ILE A 92 0.63 -0.60 1.09
N LEU A 93 -0.55 -0.45 1.68
CA LEU A 93 -1.29 -1.59 2.24
C LEU A 93 -1.66 -2.59 1.15
N SER A 94 -2.03 -2.13 -0.06
CA SER A 94 -2.30 -3.01 -1.19
C SER A 94 -1.06 -3.81 -1.63
N LEU A 95 0.13 -3.20 -1.63
CA LEU A 95 1.40 -3.92 -1.83
C LEU A 95 1.66 -4.97 -0.75
N CYS A 96 1.34 -4.64 0.50
CA CYS A 96 1.47 -5.55 1.63
C CYS A 96 0.49 -6.73 1.53
N LYS A 97 -0.76 -6.46 1.13
CA LYS A 97 -1.82 -7.47 0.94
C LYS A 97 -1.41 -8.58 -0.04
N ILE A 98 -0.73 -8.20 -1.13
CA ILE A 98 -0.24 -9.17 -2.14
C ILE A 98 1.18 -9.70 -1.87
N ASN A 99 1.76 -9.36 -0.71
CA ASN A 99 3.12 -9.73 -0.32
C ASN A 99 4.20 -9.34 -1.36
N SER A 100 4.04 -8.20 -2.03
CA SER A 100 5.06 -7.69 -2.96
C SER A 100 6.37 -7.31 -2.24
N PHE A 101 6.28 -6.95 -0.97
CA PHE A 101 7.39 -6.80 -0.03
C PHE A 101 6.89 -7.02 1.39
N MET A 102 7.81 -7.19 2.36
CA MET A 102 7.44 -7.27 3.77
C MET A 102 7.68 -5.93 4.47
N LEU A 103 6.65 -5.38 5.09
CA LEU A 103 6.71 -4.18 5.90
C LEU A 103 6.60 -4.54 7.38
N LEU A 104 7.54 -4.04 8.18
CA LEU A 104 7.49 -4.11 9.62
C LEU A 104 7.42 -2.70 10.20
N GLU A 105 6.72 -2.58 11.32
CA GLU A 105 6.59 -1.34 12.05
C GLU A 105 6.97 -1.57 13.52
N VAL A 106 7.70 -0.62 14.12
CA VAL A 106 7.90 -0.59 15.57
C VAL A 106 6.54 -0.49 16.26
N ARG A 107 6.25 -1.42 17.16
CA ARG A 107 4.92 -1.63 17.78
C ARG A 107 4.24 -0.35 18.28
N ASN A 108 5.02 0.62 18.75
CA ASN A 108 4.53 1.88 19.35
C ASN A 108 4.55 3.10 18.40
N SER A 109 4.92 2.96 17.12
CA SER A 109 4.98 4.11 16.20
C SER A 109 3.63 4.49 15.59
N ASN A 110 2.68 3.54 15.54
CA ASN A 110 1.30 3.73 15.10
C ASN A 110 1.15 4.38 13.71
N ILE A 111 2.04 4.08 12.76
CA ILE A 111 1.95 4.61 11.38
C ILE A 111 0.85 3.86 10.63
N PHE A 112 0.95 2.54 10.57
CA PHE A 112 -0.04 1.62 10.02
C PHE A 112 -0.80 0.88 11.11
N THR A 113 -0.14 0.63 12.23
CA THR A 113 -0.70 -0.18 13.32
C THR A 113 -1.60 0.59 14.30
N GLY A 114 -2.02 1.81 13.94
CA GLY A 114 -2.80 2.68 14.82
C GLY A 114 -4.18 2.13 15.19
N LEU A 115 -4.77 1.33 14.30
CA LEU A 115 -6.10 0.74 14.47
C LEU A 115 -6.07 -0.72 14.95
N ILE A 116 -4.89 -1.35 14.94
CA ILE A 116 -4.74 -2.77 15.28
C ILE A 116 -4.70 -2.95 16.80
N ASP A 117 -5.44 -3.94 17.32
CA ASP A 117 -5.23 -4.40 18.69
C ASP A 117 -3.88 -5.13 18.81
N LYS A 118 -2.99 -4.55 19.60
CA LYS A 118 -1.63 -5.04 19.85
C LYS A 118 -1.47 -5.72 21.21
N SER A 119 -2.56 -5.95 21.93
CA SER A 119 -2.59 -6.55 23.27
C SER A 119 -1.82 -7.88 23.34
N GLU A 120 -1.98 -8.73 22.32
CA GLU A 120 -1.34 -10.05 22.22
C GLU A 120 0.03 -10.02 21.52
N ILE A 121 0.44 -8.88 20.93
CA ILE A 121 1.72 -8.75 20.22
C ILE A 121 2.83 -8.40 21.21
N LYS A 122 3.69 -9.39 21.50
CA LYS A 122 4.81 -9.27 22.43
C LYS A 122 6.11 -8.78 21.78
N ASP A 123 6.22 -8.90 20.47
CA ASP A 123 7.39 -8.46 19.70
C ASP A 123 7.46 -6.94 19.57
N ASP A 124 8.68 -6.41 19.46
CA ASP A 124 8.92 -4.97 19.26
C ASP A 124 8.54 -4.50 17.84
N LEU A 125 8.43 -5.43 16.89
CA LEU A 125 8.08 -5.18 15.50
C LEU A 125 6.80 -5.93 15.14
N VAL A 126 5.89 -5.23 14.46
CA VAL A 126 4.63 -5.76 13.92
C VAL A 126 4.80 -5.93 12.42
N VAL A 127 4.50 -7.12 11.89
CA VAL A 127 4.51 -7.38 10.45
C VAL A 127 3.19 -6.90 9.83
N ILE A 128 3.23 -5.76 9.13
CA ILE A 128 2.03 -5.10 8.60
C ILE A 128 1.29 -5.95 7.57
N ASN A 129 2.02 -6.76 6.79
CA ASN A 129 1.42 -7.66 5.80
C ASN A 129 0.34 -8.57 6.36
N HIS A 130 0.45 -9.02 7.62
CA HIS A 130 -0.55 -9.88 8.26
C HIS A 130 -1.89 -9.17 8.50
N PHE A 131 -1.86 -7.84 8.60
CA PHE A 131 -3.02 -7.00 8.94
C PHE A 131 -3.44 -6.11 7.78
N ALA A 132 -2.69 -6.06 6.69
CA ALA A 132 -2.92 -5.11 5.60
C ALA A 132 -4.33 -5.19 5.02
N LYS A 133 -4.91 -6.40 4.96
CA LYS A 133 -6.30 -6.60 4.56
C LYS A 133 -7.28 -5.99 5.58
N GLU A 134 -7.15 -6.33 6.85
CA GLU A 134 -8.00 -5.84 7.95
C GLU A 134 -7.97 -4.31 8.05
N ILE A 135 -6.78 -3.70 7.98
CA ILE A 135 -6.62 -2.24 8.00
C ILE A 135 -7.32 -1.60 6.80
N LEU A 136 -7.19 -2.19 5.60
CA LEU A 136 -7.93 -1.71 4.44
C LEU A 136 -9.44 -1.86 4.65
N ASP A 137 -9.91 -2.99 5.18
CA ASP A 137 -11.33 -3.23 5.44
C ASP A 137 -11.91 -2.15 6.36
N GLU A 138 -11.20 -1.77 7.44
CA GLU A 138 -11.61 -0.71 8.37
C GLU A 138 -11.61 0.70 7.78
N LEU A 139 -10.79 0.96 6.76
CA LEU A 139 -10.74 2.28 6.11
C LEU A 139 -11.92 2.53 5.17
N TYR A 140 -12.50 1.46 4.63
CA TYR A 140 -13.47 1.54 3.54
C TYR A 140 -14.83 0.91 3.85
N ASN A 141 -15.02 0.32 5.05
CA ASN A 141 -16.28 -0.22 5.55
C ASN A 141 -16.60 0.30 6.95
#